data_AF-A0A8B3NP55-F1
#
_entry.id   AF-A0A8B3NP55-F1
#
_cell.length_a   1.000
_cell.length_b   1.000
_cell.length_c   1.000
_cell.angle_alpha   90.00
_cell.angle_beta   90.00
_cell.angle_gamma   90.00
#
_symmetry.space_group_name_H-M   'P 1'
#
loop_
_entity.id
_entity.type
_entity.pdbx_description
1 polymer ?
#
loop_
_entity_poly.entity_id
_entity_poly.type
_entity_poly.pdbx_seq_one_letter_code
_entity_poly.pdbx_strand_id
1 'polypeptide(L)'
;LRVPALRERRGDIPLLAAQFLKNFNTENDHTLTFAPEAIEVLMNCEFPGNIRELENCVQRTAVLATGPSILRTDFACCVGEC
;
A
#
# COMPACT_ATOMS: atom_id res chain seq x y z
N LEU A 1 7.61 26.96 1.20
CA LEU A 1 6.57 26.10 1.81
C LEU A 1 7.11 24.69 1.92
N ARG A 2 7.09 24.07 3.11
CA ARG A 2 7.55 22.68 3.32
C ARG A 2 6.38 21.73 3.08
N VAL A 3 6.58 20.70 2.27
CA VAL A 3 5.62 19.60 2.13
C VAL A 3 5.87 18.61 3.29
N PRO A 4 4.87 18.27 4.11
CA PRO A 4 5.03 17.31 5.20
C PRO A 4 5.31 15.91 4.65
N ALA A 5 6.17 15.18 5.35
CA ALA A 5 6.44 13.79 5.07
C ALA A 5 5.18 12.95 5.30
N LEU A 6 5.05 11.81 4.62
CA LEU A 6 3.87 10.95 4.73
C LEU A 6 3.66 10.45 6.18
N ARG A 7 4.75 10.16 6.91
CA ARG A 7 4.71 9.80 8.34
C ARG A 7 4.13 10.90 9.25
N GLU A 8 4.20 12.17 8.85
CA GLU A 8 3.62 13.31 9.58
C GLU A 8 2.10 13.42 9.31
N ARG A 9 1.56 12.65 8.36
CA ARG A 9 0.15 12.66 7.91
C ARG A 9 -0.37 11.25 7.58
N ARG A 10 -0.17 10.31 8.51
CA ARG A 10 -0.55 8.89 8.31
C ARG A 10 -2.03 8.68 7.95
N GLY A 11 -2.92 9.61 8.32
CA GLY A 11 -4.33 9.58 7.95
C GLY A 11 -4.59 9.60 6.44
N ASP A 12 -3.63 10.05 5.63
CA ASP A 12 -3.74 10.07 4.16
C ASP A 12 -3.44 8.68 3.54
N ILE A 13 -2.77 7.78 4.28
CA ILE A 13 -2.29 6.49 3.76
C ILE A 13 -3.42 5.63 3.19
N PRO A 14 -4.57 5.42 3.88
CA PRO A 14 -5.64 4.59 3.33
C PRO A 14 -6.21 5.13 2.02
N LEU A 15 -6.38 6.46 1.91
CA LEU A 15 -6.92 7.10 0.72
C LEU A 15 -5.94 7.00 -0.46
N LEU A 16 -4.66 7.29 -0.22
CA LEU A 16 -3.61 7.19 -1.23
C LEU A 16 -3.44 5.74 -1.71
N ALA A 17 -3.39 4.78 -0.78
CA ALA A 17 -3.27 3.37 -1.10
C ALA A 17 -4.44 2.88 -1.96
N ALA A 18 -5.68 3.25 -1.61
CA ALA A 18 -6.87 2.91 -2.39
C ALA A 18 -6.79 3.48 -3.82
N GLN A 19 -6.29 4.70 -3.99
CA GLN A 19 -6.12 5.29 -5.31
C GLN A 19 -5.05 4.56 -6.13
N PHE A 20 -3.92 4.19 -5.53
CA PHE A 20 -2.87 3.42 -6.21
C PHE A 20 -3.34 2.03 -6.61
N LEU A 21 -4.08 1.33 -5.73
CA LEU A 21 -4.64 0.02 -6.05
C LEU A 21 -5.68 0.13 -7.17
N LYS A 22 -6.50 1.18 -7.18
CA LYS A 22 -7.45 1.46 -8.26
C LYS A 22 -6.75 1.65 -9.61
N ASN A 23 -5.66 2.42 -9.62
CA ASN A 23 -4.86 2.63 -10.84
C ASN A 23 -4.26 1.29 -11.32
N PHE A 24 -3.63 0.54 -10.41
CA PHE A 24 -3.10 -0.79 -10.70
C PHE A 24 -4.16 -1.73 -11.30
N ASN A 25 -5.34 -1.80 -10.66
CA ASN A 25 -6.46 -2.59 -11.13
C ASN A 25 -6.89 -2.22 -12.55
N THR A 26 -6.95 -0.91 -12.85
CA THR A 26 -7.34 -0.40 -14.18
C THR A 26 -6.31 -0.75 -15.25
N GLU A 27 -5.02 -0.66 -14.91
CA GLU A 27 -3.91 -0.92 -15.84
C GLU A 27 -3.69 -2.42 -16.11
N ASN A 28 -4.10 -3.28 -15.18
CA ASN A 28 -3.82 -4.72 -15.23
C ASN A 28 -5.10 -5.58 -15.31
N ASP A 29 -6.27 -4.98 -15.56
CA ASP A 29 -7.57 -5.67 -15.64
C ASP A 29 -7.89 -6.52 -14.40
N HIS A 30 -7.56 -5.98 -13.21
CA HIS A 30 -7.80 -6.60 -11.91
C HIS A 30 -8.90 -5.89 -11.11
N THR A 31 -9.36 -6.55 -10.04
CA THR A 31 -10.38 -6.03 -9.11
C THR A 31 -9.99 -6.23 -7.66
N LEU A 32 -8.69 -6.12 -7.36
CA LEU A 32 -8.15 -6.31 -6.02
C LEU A 32 -8.71 -5.28 -5.04
N THR A 33 -8.88 -5.71 -3.80
CA THR A 33 -9.29 -4.88 -2.65
C THR A 33 -8.28 -5.00 -1.52
N PHE A 34 -8.28 -4.08 -0.56
CA PHE A 34 -7.52 -4.28 0.68
C PHE A 34 -8.42 -4.88 1.75
N ALA A 35 -7.94 -5.90 2.44
CA ALA A 35 -8.52 -6.30 3.71
C ALA A 35 -8.16 -5.28 4.82
N PRO A 36 -8.96 -5.15 5.89
CA PRO A 36 -8.69 -4.20 6.97
C PRO A 36 -7.27 -4.33 7.56
N GLU A 37 -6.79 -5.56 7.75
CA GLU A 37 -5.47 -5.85 8.28
C GLU A 37 -4.32 -5.43 7.35
N ALA A 38 -4.57 -5.36 6.03
CA ALA A 38 -3.60 -4.86 5.07
C ALA A 38 -3.42 -3.34 5.19
N ILE A 39 -4.52 -2.62 5.40
CA ILE A 39 -4.47 -1.17 5.68
C ILE A 39 -3.73 -0.90 6.99
N GLU A 40 -3.97 -1.71 8.03
CA GLU A 40 -3.21 -1.59 9.29
C GLU A 40 -1.71 -1.75 9.10
N VAL A 41 -1.26 -2.68 8.23
CA VAL A 41 0.16 -2.82 7.91
C VAL A 41 0.69 -1.54 7.29
N LEU A 42 0.03 -1.03 6.25
CA LEU A 42 0.43 0.21 5.56
C LEU A 42 0.51 1.40 6.53
N MET A 43 -0.45 1.57 7.43
CA MET A 43 -0.45 2.68 8.40
C MET A 43 0.68 2.59 9.44
N ASN A 44 1.21 1.40 9.68
CA ASN A 44 2.31 1.17 10.62
C ASN A 44 3.69 1.31 9.96
N CYS A 45 3.77 1.38 8.63
CA CYS A 45 5.01 1.62 7.91
C CYS A 45 5.43 3.11 7.95
N GLU A 46 6.75 3.36 7.93
CA GLU A 46 7.31 4.72 8.02
C GLU A 46 7.36 5.46 6.67
N PHE A 47 7.45 4.73 5.56
CA PHE A 47 7.65 5.24 4.20
C PHE A 47 8.68 6.39 4.11
N PRO A 48 9.98 6.17 4.40
CA PRO A 48 11.03 7.19 4.25
C PRO A 48 11.07 7.85 2.85
N GLY A 49 10.68 7.12 1.80
CA GLY A 49 10.50 7.59 0.42
C GLY A 49 9.14 8.25 0.15
N ASN A 50 8.33 8.48 1.19
CA ASN A 50 7.02 9.13 1.16
C ASN A 50 6.03 8.45 0.21
N ILE A 51 5.25 9.22 -0.54
CA ILE A 51 4.17 8.78 -1.40
C ILE A 51 4.66 7.78 -2.45
N ARG A 52 5.85 8.00 -3.03
CA ARG A 52 6.44 7.11 -4.03
C ARG A 52 6.73 5.71 -3.47
N GLU A 53 7.12 5.63 -2.20
CA GLU A 53 7.38 4.33 -1.57
C GLU A 53 6.08 3.61 -1.20
N LEU A 54 5.06 4.35 -0.75
CA LEU A 54 3.71 3.80 -0.57
C LEU A 54 3.17 3.22 -1.88
N GLU A 55 3.25 3.98 -2.98
CA GLU A 55 2.80 3.54 -4.31
C GLU A 55 3.53 2.25 -4.74
N ASN A 56 4.86 2.25 -4.65
CA ASN A 56 5.66 1.07 -4.97
C ASN A 56 5.30 -0.14 -4.10
N CYS A 57 5.06 0.07 -2.80
CA CYS A 57 4.65 -1.00 -1.89
C CYS A 57 3.30 -1.59 -2.31
N VAL A 58 2.31 -0.73 -2.58
CA VAL A 58 0.98 -1.16 -3.04
C VAL A 58 1.09 -1.93 -4.37
N GLN A 59 1.82 -1.41 -5.35
CA GLN A 59 1.98 -2.07 -6.65
C GLN A 59 2.67 -3.44 -6.51
N ARG A 60 3.78 -3.51 -5.76
CA ARG A 60 4.51 -4.78 -5.57
C ARG A 60 3.65 -5.82 -4.86
N THR A 61 2.93 -5.42 -3.81
CA THR A 61 2.02 -6.34 -3.10
C THR A 61 0.86 -6.77 -3.99
N ALA A 62 0.29 -5.87 -4.80
CA ALA A 62 -0.80 -6.20 -5.72
C ALA A 62 -0.36 -7.19 -6.81
N VAL A 63 0.87 -7.08 -7.33
CA VAL A 63 1.44 -8.06 -8.28
C VAL A 63 1.57 -9.46 -7.67
N LEU A 64 1.84 -9.55 -6.36
CA LEU A 64 2.05 -10.81 -5.65
C LEU A 64 0.75 -11.40 -5.07
N ALA A 65 -0.31 -10.59 -4.99
CA ALA A 65 -1.58 -11.02 -4.42
C ALA A 65 -2.19 -12.16 -5.25
N THR A 66 -2.49 -13.27 -4.58
CA THR A 66 -3.05 -14.46 -5.23
C THR A 66 -4.57 -14.55 -5.13
N GLY A 67 -5.17 -13.77 -4.23
CA GLY A 67 -6.60 -13.72 -3.98
C GLY A 67 -7.27 -12.43 -4.46
N PRO A 68 -8.59 -12.28 -4.26
CA PRO A 68 -9.34 -11.08 -4.61
C PRO A 68 -9.06 -9.89 -3.67
N SER A 69 -8.35 -10.13 -2.57
CA SER A 69 -8.02 -9.14 -1.55
C SER A 69 -6.56 -9.28 -1.14
N ILE A 70 -5.89 -8.13 -1.00
CA ILE A 70 -4.58 -8.02 -0.38
C ILE A 70 -4.74 -8.19 1.13
N LEU A 71 -4.03 -9.15 1.68
CA LEU A 71 -4.01 -9.51 3.10
C LEU A 71 -2.70 -9.04 3.74
N ARG A 72 -2.64 -9.09 5.07
CA ARG A 72 -1.42 -8.81 5.85
C ARG A 72 -0.22 -9.66 5.37
N THR A 73 -0.46 -10.91 5.01
CA THR A 73 0.57 -11.87 4.60
C THR A 73 1.20 -11.57 3.25
N ASP A 74 0.59 -10.70 2.44
CA ASP A 74 1.10 -10.37 1.10
C ASP A 74 2.18 -9.27 1.15
N PHE A 75 2.42 -8.65 2.32
CA PHE A 75 3.45 -7.63 2.51
C PHE A 75 4.79 -8.24 2.92
N ALA A 76 5.85 -7.94 2.18
CA ALA A 76 7.22 -8.42 2.46
C ALA A 76 7.73 -8.09 3.88
N CYS A 77 7.31 -6.96 4.46
CA CYS A 77 7.67 -6.58 5.82
C CYS A 77 7.12 -7.54 6.90
N CYS A 78 6.00 -8.23 6.62
CA CYS A 78 5.45 -9.25 7.50
C CYS A 78 6.14 -10.61 7.33
N VAL A 79 6.91 -10.79 6.24
CA VAL A 79 7.64 -12.03 5.91
C VAL A 79 9.11 -11.97 6.36
N GLY A 80 9.58 -10.83 6.89
CA GLY A 80 10.92 -10.69 7.47
C GLY A 80 12.01 -10.20 6.50
N GLU A 81 11.64 -9.57 5.38
CA GLU A 81 12.59 -9.02 4.39
C GLU A 81 12.60 -7.48 4.34
N CYS A 82 12.70 -6.81 5.50
CA CYS A 82 12.94 -5.36 5.59
C CYS A 82 14.40 -5.03 5.89
#